data_AF-A0AAW0PZJ0-F1
#
_entry.id   AF-A0AAW0PZJ0-F1
#
_cell.length_a   1.000
_cell.length_b   1.000
_cell.length_c   1.000
_cell.angle_alpha   90.00
_cell.angle_beta   90.00
_cell.angle_gamma   90.00
#
_symmetry.space_group_name_H-M   'P 1'
#
loop_
_entity.id
_entity.type
_entity.pdbx_description
1 polymer ?
#
loop_
_entity_poly.entity_id
_entity_poly.type
_entity_poly.pdbx_seq_one_letter_code
_entity_poly.pdbx_strand_id
1 'polypeptide(L)'
;MVVDYGTHVIKSVDAGASLVAEDYLDSKYVSANAEQQSKIETEAGFHFFNLLKFEDNKFGIGLKNVDQSSSKVAGKHKNNLVAIDRSGVPLHYVINQNTVPDLPLPTVEKVSESLKKAIQRYYEVNTRPGCVDVSSQNFNFQANVDDASCEGPATNLSFGGVFQQCTQLSSNAEPFVRNWPKRTQTQFSQHLATVSDNCEIFYCAPSMTFTGGELKPVILPPFTKPPQVRMEADNKVMVMTEGEKTWVRLGNDKQWKPAKPEEIVKMLKQIDSDSNKVSAAEKTGVAGLLALMALVAVVAVVIIRRRRKKQSNQIYEQF
;
A
#
# COMPACT_ATOMS: atom_id res chain seq x y z
N MET A 1 3.27 -2.64 1.93
CA MET A 1 3.25 -2.74 3.41
C MET A 1 1.83 -2.78 3.97
N VAL A 2 1.05 -1.68 3.98
CA VAL A 2 -0.32 -1.72 4.57
C VAL A 2 -1.23 -2.72 3.87
N VAL A 3 -1.16 -2.82 2.54
CA VAL A 3 -1.95 -3.80 1.76
C VAL A 3 -1.54 -5.25 2.04
N ASP A 4 -0.26 -5.50 2.32
CA ASP A 4 0.28 -6.86 2.47
C ASP A 4 0.21 -7.37 3.92
N TYR A 5 0.39 -6.47 4.89
CA TYR A 5 0.54 -6.81 6.31
C TYR A 5 -0.59 -6.23 7.19
N GLY A 6 -1.52 -5.46 6.62
CA GLY A 6 -2.58 -4.80 7.35
C GLY A 6 -2.10 -3.58 8.17
N THR A 7 -2.91 -3.19 9.15
CA THR A 7 -2.68 -2.01 9.99
C THR A 7 -2.18 -2.33 11.40
N HIS A 8 -2.35 -3.58 11.85
CA HIS A 8 -2.04 -4.04 13.21
C HIS A 8 -1.28 -5.37 13.18
N VAL A 9 -0.49 -5.59 14.23
CA VAL A 9 0.17 -6.87 14.52
C VAL A 9 -0.52 -7.49 15.72
N ILE A 10 -1.04 -8.70 15.52
CA ILE A 10 -1.68 -9.49 16.57
C ILE A 10 -0.59 -9.96 17.55
N LYS A 11 -0.77 -9.68 18.84
CA LYS A 11 0.13 -10.08 19.93
C LYS A 11 -0.43 -11.20 20.81
N SER A 12 -1.74 -11.32 20.91
CA SER A 12 -2.39 -12.44 21.58
C SER A 12 -3.64 -12.88 20.81
N VAL A 13 -3.96 -14.17 20.93
CA VAL A 13 -5.15 -14.78 20.36
C VAL A 13 -5.78 -15.70 21.39
N ASP A 14 -7.10 -15.65 21.49
CA ASP A 14 -7.85 -16.63 22.26
C ASP A 14 -8.27 -17.73 21.30
N ALA A 15 -7.73 -18.93 21.52
CA ALA A 15 -7.97 -20.09 20.67
C ALA A 15 -9.13 -20.91 21.23
N GLY A 16 -10.19 -21.06 20.44
CA GLY A 16 -11.41 -21.74 20.87
C GLY A 16 -12.34 -22.07 19.73
N ALA A 17 -13.60 -22.28 20.07
CA ALA A 17 -14.71 -22.42 19.15
C ALA A 17 -15.90 -21.62 19.69
N SER A 18 -16.72 -21.05 18.80
CA SER A 18 -17.92 -20.30 19.17
C SER A 18 -19.10 -20.78 18.32
N LEU A 19 -20.27 -20.90 18.96
CA LEU A 19 -21.55 -21.11 18.31
C LEU A 19 -22.38 -19.87 18.56
N VAL A 20 -22.82 -19.21 17.49
CA VAL A 20 -23.56 -17.95 17.55
C VAL A 20 -24.84 -18.10 16.75
N ALA A 21 -25.96 -17.70 17.35
CA ALA A 21 -27.20 -17.43 16.63
C ALA A 21 -27.42 -15.92 16.60
N GLU A 22 -27.74 -15.41 15.40
CA GLU A 22 -28.02 -14.01 15.16
C GLU A 22 -29.45 -13.91 14.60
N ASP A 23 -30.35 -13.35 15.39
CA ASP A 23 -31.76 -13.19 15.06
C ASP A 23 -32.07 -11.70 14.83
N TYR A 24 -32.80 -11.40 13.75
CA TYR A 24 -33.22 -10.03 13.42
C TYR A 24 -34.68 -9.82 13.79
N LEU A 25 -34.95 -8.84 14.67
CA LEU A 25 -36.30 -8.48 15.12
C LEU A 25 -36.70 -7.10 14.60
N ASP A 26 -37.99 -6.92 14.30
CA ASP A 26 -38.53 -5.61 13.93
C ASP A 26 -38.45 -4.67 15.15
N SER A 27 -37.89 -3.48 14.94
CA SER A 27 -37.77 -2.46 16.01
C SER A 27 -39.12 -2.08 16.60
N LYS A 28 -40.20 -2.10 15.79
CA LYS A 28 -41.57 -1.86 16.26
C LYS A 28 -42.02 -2.92 17.26
N TYR A 29 -41.74 -4.18 16.98
CA TYR A 29 -42.05 -5.28 17.89
C TYR A 29 -41.31 -5.13 19.22
N VAL A 30 -40.02 -4.80 19.18
CA VAL A 30 -39.21 -4.58 20.39
C VAL A 30 -39.74 -3.40 21.20
N SER A 31 -40.03 -2.28 20.54
CA SER A 31 -40.55 -1.07 21.21
C SER A 31 -41.93 -1.27 21.83
N ALA A 32 -42.84 -2.00 21.17
CA ALA A 32 -44.17 -2.29 21.68
C ALA A 32 -44.16 -3.24 22.90
N ASN A 33 -43.09 -4.02 23.06
CA ASN A 33 -42.94 -5.03 24.11
C ASN A 33 -41.76 -4.71 25.05
N ALA A 34 -41.44 -3.44 25.26
CA ALA A 34 -40.28 -3.01 26.06
C ALA A 34 -40.30 -3.58 27.49
N GLU A 35 -41.46 -3.67 28.13
CA GLU A 35 -41.60 -4.29 29.47
C GLU A 35 -41.32 -5.80 29.47
N GLN A 36 -41.38 -6.45 28.30
CA GLN A 36 -41.18 -7.88 28.12
C GLN A 36 -39.83 -8.23 27.49
N GLN A 37 -38.87 -7.30 27.47
CA GLN A 37 -37.55 -7.52 26.85
C GLN A 37 -36.87 -8.79 27.38
N SER A 38 -36.94 -9.06 28.69
CA SER A 38 -36.39 -10.28 29.28
C SER A 38 -37.07 -11.56 28.76
N LYS A 39 -38.36 -11.53 28.42
CA LYS A 39 -39.06 -12.67 27.79
C LYS A 39 -38.55 -12.90 26.37
N ILE A 40 -38.40 -11.83 25.59
CA ILE A 40 -37.88 -11.90 24.22
C ILE A 40 -36.46 -12.50 24.23
N GLU A 41 -35.58 -12.03 25.11
CA GLU A 41 -34.21 -12.54 25.26
C GLU A 41 -34.18 -14.00 25.71
N THR A 42 -35.02 -14.38 26.67
CA THR A 42 -35.09 -15.78 27.14
C THR A 42 -35.66 -16.71 26.08
N GLU A 43 -36.68 -16.30 25.32
CA GLU A 43 -37.23 -17.07 24.20
C GLU A 43 -36.19 -17.29 23.09
N ALA A 44 -35.40 -16.27 22.74
CA ALA A 44 -34.31 -16.42 21.78
C ALA A 44 -33.26 -17.43 22.27
N GLY A 45 -32.89 -17.35 23.56
CA GLY A 45 -31.99 -18.33 24.19
C GLY A 45 -32.56 -19.75 24.16
N PHE A 46 -33.82 -19.94 24.54
CA PHE A 46 -34.51 -21.24 24.47
C PHE A 46 -34.61 -21.77 23.03
N HIS A 47 -34.90 -20.91 22.05
CA HIS A 47 -34.93 -21.27 20.65
C HIS A 47 -33.56 -21.78 20.18
N PHE A 48 -32.48 -21.06 20.49
CA PHE A 48 -31.12 -21.51 20.20
C PHE A 48 -30.79 -22.86 20.84
N PHE A 49 -31.09 -23.06 22.13
CA PHE A 49 -30.88 -24.34 22.79
C PHE A 49 -31.74 -25.47 22.20
N ASN A 50 -32.96 -25.16 21.76
CA ASN A 50 -33.83 -26.11 21.07
C ASN A 50 -33.25 -26.53 19.72
N LEU A 51 -32.67 -25.61 18.95
CA LEU A 51 -31.95 -25.94 17.71
C LEU A 51 -30.75 -26.87 17.97
N LEU A 52 -30.15 -26.77 19.15
CA LEU A 52 -29.03 -27.61 19.57
C LEU A 52 -29.45 -28.95 20.19
N LYS A 53 -30.76 -29.21 20.41
CA LYS A 53 -31.21 -30.42 21.12
C LYS A 53 -30.69 -31.70 20.46
N PHE A 54 -29.99 -32.48 21.28
CA PHE A 54 -29.41 -33.76 20.93
C PHE A 54 -30.41 -34.89 21.19
N GLU A 55 -31.32 -35.14 20.26
CA GLU A 55 -32.05 -36.40 20.28
C GLU A 55 -31.11 -37.52 19.78
N ASP A 56 -30.89 -38.53 20.63
CA ASP A 56 -30.35 -39.86 20.34
C ASP A 56 -29.33 -39.94 19.19
N ASN A 57 -28.12 -39.41 19.41
CA ASN A 57 -26.97 -39.53 18.50
C ASN A 57 -27.18 -39.01 17.07
N LYS A 58 -28.24 -38.25 16.79
CA LYS A 58 -28.50 -37.66 15.48
C LYS A 58 -28.57 -36.16 15.63
N PHE A 59 -27.53 -35.49 15.15
CA PHE A 59 -27.51 -34.03 15.05
C PHE A 59 -28.59 -33.61 14.05
N GLY A 60 -29.76 -33.21 14.56
CA GLY A 60 -30.92 -32.75 13.80
C GLY A 60 -30.71 -31.36 13.24
N ILE A 61 -29.71 -31.21 12.38
CA ILE A 61 -29.43 -29.96 11.70
C ILE A 61 -29.78 -30.11 10.23
N GLY A 62 -30.82 -29.37 9.81
CA GLY A 62 -31.16 -29.15 8.40
C GLY A 62 -30.16 -28.27 7.64
N LEU A 63 -28.93 -28.09 8.17
CA LEU A 63 -27.81 -27.51 7.43
C LEU A 63 -27.12 -28.65 6.68
N LYS A 64 -27.20 -28.60 5.34
CA LYS A 64 -26.57 -29.58 4.44
C LYS A 64 -25.03 -29.68 4.58
N ASN A 65 -24.38 -28.91 5.46
CA ASN A 65 -22.92 -28.83 5.59
C ASN A 65 -22.46 -28.56 7.04
N VAL A 66 -22.93 -29.33 8.03
CA VAL A 66 -22.27 -29.31 9.36
C VAL A 66 -21.69 -30.68 9.62
N ASP A 67 -20.35 -30.73 9.60
CA ASP A 67 -19.58 -31.89 10.03
C ASP A 67 -19.99 -32.24 11.47
N GLN A 68 -20.40 -33.48 11.65
CA GLN A 68 -21.28 -33.92 12.72
C GLN A 68 -20.64 -33.79 14.11
N SER A 69 -21.50 -33.47 15.09
CA SER A 69 -21.47 -33.93 16.50
C SER A 69 -21.27 -32.84 17.55
N SER A 70 -22.35 -32.12 17.88
CA SER A 70 -22.32 -31.15 18.98
C SER A 70 -22.36 -31.76 20.40
N SER A 71 -22.52 -33.09 20.54
CA SER A 71 -22.23 -33.83 21.78
C SER A 71 -20.75 -34.26 21.89
N LYS A 72 -19.96 -34.07 20.83
CA LYS A 72 -18.49 -34.16 20.78
C LYS A 72 -17.82 -32.79 20.56
N VAL A 73 -18.55 -31.68 20.66
CA VAL A 73 -17.98 -30.34 20.46
C VAL A 73 -17.02 -30.04 21.62
N ALA A 74 -17.44 -30.03 22.89
CA ALA A 74 -16.51 -29.75 23.99
C ALA A 74 -15.32 -30.74 24.14
N GLY A 75 -15.46 -32.00 23.70
CA GLY A 75 -14.47 -33.07 23.94
C GLY A 75 -13.47 -33.36 22.81
N LYS A 76 -13.70 -32.84 21.59
CA LYS A 76 -12.93 -33.20 20.38
C LYS A 76 -12.24 -32.02 19.69
N HIS A 77 -12.14 -30.87 20.34
CA HIS A 77 -11.52 -29.66 19.78
C HIS A 77 -9.99 -29.64 19.81
N LYS A 78 -9.30 -30.72 20.19
CA LYS A 78 -7.84 -30.71 20.33
C LYS A 78 -7.10 -30.22 19.08
N ASN A 79 -7.69 -30.34 17.89
CA ASN A 79 -7.06 -29.96 16.62
C ASN A 79 -7.86 -28.97 15.74
N ASN A 80 -9.02 -28.46 16.20
CA ASN A 80 -9.90 -27.58 15.39
C ASN A 80 -10.16 -26.25 16.12
N LEU A 81 -9.09 -25.61 16.57
CA LEU A 81 -9.17 -24.32 17.25
C LEU A 81 -9.10 -23.19 16.24
N VAL A 82 -9.94 -22.17 16.41
CA VAL A 82 -9.89 -20.91 15.68
C VAL A 82 -9.64 -19.76 16.65
N ALA A 83 -9.10 -18.64 16.15
CA ALA A 83 -9.00 -17.42 16.95
C ALA A 83 -10.40 -16.83 17.13
N ILE A 84 -10.96 -16.92 18.34
CA ILE A 84 -12.26 -16.36 18.70
C ILE A 84 -12.15 -14.90 19.17
N ASP A 85 -10.98 -14.51 19.67
CA ASP A 85 -10.63 -13.13 20.00
C ASP A 85 -9.15 -12.84 19.68
N ARG A 86 -8.82 -11.56 19.46
CA ARG A 86 -7.50 -11.09 19.03
C ARG A 86 -7.18 -9.74 19.66
N SER A 87 -6.00 -9.63 20.25
CA SER A 87 -5.44 -8.35 20.70
C SER A 87 -4.11 -8.04 20.00
N GLY A 88 -3.80 -6.77 19.81
CA GLY A 88 -2.64 -6.37 19.04
C GLY A 88 -2.24 -4.92 19.22
N VAL A 89 -1.23 -4.51 18.46
CA VAL A 89 -0.72 -3.13 18.41
C VAL A 89 -0.67 -2.64 16.97
N PRO A 90 -0.69 -1.32 16.72
CA PRO A 90 -0.53 -0.79 15.37
C PRO A 90 0.82 -1.20 14.76
N LEU A 91 0.84 -1.51 13.47
CA LEU A 91 2.02 -2.06 12.79
C LEU A 91 3.28 -1.17 12.90
N HIS A 92 3.11 0.15 12.90
CA HIS A 92 4.23 1.09 13.04
C HIS A 92 4.94 1.03 14.41
N TYR A 93 4.28 0.52 15.46
CA TYR A 93 4.91 0.33 16.79
C TYR A 93 5.94 -0.79 16.79
N VAL A 94 5.80 -1.75 15.87
CA VAL A 94 6.73 -2.88 15.76
C VAL A 94 8.05 -2.43 15.11
N ILE A 95 8.06 -1.33 14.35
CA ILE A 95 9.27 -0.76 13.76
C ILE A 95 9.99 0.09 14.81
N ASN A 96 11.01 -0.49 15.44
CA ASN A 96 11.86 0.17 16.43
C ASN A 96 13.30 -0.36 16.38
N GLN A 97 14.21 0.29 17.13
CA GLN A 97 15.64 -0.04 17.12
C GLN A 97 15.94 -1.50 17.51
N ASN A 98 15.11 -2.12 18.36
CA ASN A 98 15.32 -3.51 18.78
C ASN A 98 14.98 -4.50 17.66
N THR A 99 14.01 -4.17 16.81
CA THR A 99 13.58 -5.01 15.67
C THR A 99 14.42 -4.77 14.41
N VAL A 100 15.06 -3.61 14.31
CA VAL A 100 15.89 -3.22 13.15
C VAL A 100 17.24 -2.68 13.63
N PRO A 101 18.09 -3.53 14.23
CA PRO A 101 19.33 -3.09 14.88
C PRO A 101 20.39 -2.56 13.89
N ASP A 102 20.32 -2.99 12.62
CA ASP A 102 21.31 -2.65 11.59
C ASP A 102 21.08 -1.27 10.95
N LEU A 103 19.98 -0.60 11.30
CA LEU A 103 19.69 0.76 10.85
C LEU A 103 19.90 1.77 11.98
N PRO A 104 20.30 3.01 11.66
CA PRO A 104 20.40 4.03 12.68
C PRO A 104 19.01 4.48 13.14
N LEU A 105 18.89 4.80 14.43
CA LEU A 105 17.66 5.26 15.08
C LEU A 105 16.81 6.26 14.26
N PRO A 106 17.35 7.35 13.70
CA PRO A 106 16.55 8.33 12.96
C PRO A 106 15.96 7.77 11.67
N THR A 107 16.62 6.81 11.03
CA THR A 107 16.03 6.11 9.87
C THR A 107 14.86 5.25 10.32
N VAL A 108 15.02 4.51 11.42
CA VAL A 108 13.97 3.66 11.96
C VAL A 108 12.74 4.50 12.35
N GLU A 109 12.94 5.63 13.01
CA GLU A 109 11.87 6.58 13.37
C GLU A 109 11.17 7.14 12.14
N LYS A 110 11.91 7.58 11.12
CA LYS A 110 11.33 8.07 9.85
C LYS A 110 10.51 6.99 9.13
N VAL A 111 10.98 5.75 9.13
CA VAL A 111 10.26 4.61 8.54
C VAL A 111 8.98 4.33 9.33
N SER A 112 9.04 4.32 10.66
CA SER A 112 7.88 4.15 11.53
C SER A 112 6.84 5.26 11.30
N GLU A 113 7.28 6.53 11.23
CA GLU A 113 6.39 7.67 10.99
C GLU A 113 5.76 7.62 9.59
N SER A 114 6.54 7.25 8.57
CA SER A 114 6.03 7.06 7.20
C SER A 114 4.93 5.98 7.16
N LEU A 115 5.14 4.86 7.86
CA LEU A 115 4.14 3.80 7.96
C LEU A 115 2.91 4.24 8.76
N LYS A 116 3.09 4.99 9.85
CA LYS A 116 1.99 5.59 10.61
C LYS A 116 1.10 6.47 9.72
N LYS A 117 1.71 7.34 8.91
CA LYS A 117 1.00 8.19 7.94
C LYS A 117 0.26 7.36 6.89
N ALA A 118 0.88 6.31 6.36
CA ALA A 118 0.22 5.41 5.41
C ALA A 118 -0.99 4.67 6.00
N ILE A 119 -0.90 4.22 7.27
CA ILE A 119 -2.01 3.59 7.99
C ILE A 119 -3.13 4.59 8.25
N GLN A 120 -2.80 5.79 8.75
CA GLN A 120 -3.77 6.85 8.98
C GLN A 120 -4.52 7.18 7.67
N ARG A 121 -3.80 7.31 6.57
CA ARG A 121 -4.36 7.56 5.24
C ARG A 121 -5.35 6.48 4.81
N TYR A 122 -5.06 5.21 5.07
CA TYR A 122 -5.98 4.11 4.78
C TYR A 122 -7.32 4.27 5.51
N TYR A 123 -7.31 4.69 6.78
CA TYR A 123 -8.55 4.97 7.53
C TYR A 123 -9.26 6.24 7.06
N GLU A 124 -8.52 7.31 6.74
CA GLU A 124 -9.08 8.57 6.22
C GLU A 124 -9.83 8.35 4.90
N VAL A 125 -9.21 7.67 3.94
CA VAL A 125 -9.81 7.39 2.63
C VAL A 125 -11.07 6.52 2.74
N ASN A 126 -11.15 5.66 3.76
CA ASN A 126 -12.29 4.79 4.03
C ASN A 126 -13.30 5.38 5.03
N THR A 127 -13.04 6.57 5.56
CA THR A 127 -13.99 7.32 6.38
C THR A 127 -15.01 8.00 5.48
N ARG A 128 -16.30 7.75 5.74
CA ARG A 128 -17.43 8.24 4.96
C ARG A 128 -18.38 8.99 5.89
N PRO A 129 -18.19 10.30 6.03
CA PRO A 129 -19.06 11.12 6.85
C PRO A 129 -20.46 11.23 6.23
N GLY A 130 -21.47 11.21 7.08
CA GLY A 130 -22.87 11.46 6.71
C GLY A 130 -23.83 11.11 7.83
N CYS A 131 -25.12 11.40 7.63
CA CYS A 131 -26.14 11.02 8.60
C CYS A 131 -26.28 9.50 8.70
N VAL A 132 -26.06 8.96 9.90
CA VAL A 132 -26.17 7.53 10.22
C VAL A 132 -27.50 7.14 10.88
N ASP A 133 -28.33 8.12 11.22
CA ASP A 133 -29.66 7.88 11.80
C ASP A 133 -30.64 7.41 10.72
N VAL A 134 -31.03 6.14 10.80
CA VAL A 134 -31.96 5.47 9.88
C VAL A 134 -33.35 6.11 9.86
N SER A 135 -33.74 6.79 10.95
CA SER A 135 -35.04 7.46 11.06
C SER A 135 -35.06 8.84 10.40
N SER A 136 -33.89 9.40 10.07
CA SER A 136 -33.80 10.74 9.47
C SER A 136 -34.10 10.73 7.96
N GLN A 137 -34.71 11.81 7.47
CA GLN A 137 -35.00 12.00 6.04
C GLN A 137 -33.75 12.10 5.18
N ASN A 138 -32.58 12.40 5.76
CA ASN A 138 -31.33 12.53 5.02
C ASN A 138 -30.33 11.42 5.35
N PHE A 139 -30.83 10.28 5.87
CA PHE A 139 -30.04 9.08 6.12
C PHE A 139 -29.17 8.71 4.92
N ASN A 140 -27.89 8.44 5.18
CA ASN A 140 -26.93 8.01 4.19
C ASN A 140 -26.44 6.60 4.52
N PHE A 141 -26.98 5.59 3.84
CA PHE A 141 -26.62 4.19 4.07
C PHE A 141 -25.15 3.84 3.78
N GLN A 142 -24.41 4.73 3.12
CA GLN A 142 -22.97 4.58 2.86
C GLN A 142 -22.10 5.23 3.94
N ALA A 143 -22.68 5.98 4.88
CA ALA A 143 -21.95 6.64 5.94
C ALA A 143 -21.57 5.65 7.05
N ASN A 144 -20.32 5.72 7.51
CA ASN A 144 -19.81 4.95 8.64
C ASN A 144 -19.35 5.83 9.81
N VAL A 145 -19.42 7.15 9.65
CA VAL A 145 -19.10 8.14 10.68
C VAL A 145 -20.20 9.19 10.66
N ASP A 146 -20.81 9.44 11.80
CA ASP A 146 -21.79 10.51 11.95
C ASP A 146 -21.12 11.88 11.81
N ASP A 147 -21.66 12.71 10.93
CA ASP A 147 -21.20 14.08 10.70
C ASP A 147 -22.14 15.14 11.30
N ALA A 148 -23.14 14.71 12.08
CA ALA A 148 -24.16 15.55 12.68
C ALA A 148 -24.97 16.37 11.65
N SER A 149 -25.04 15.90 10.39
CA SER A 149 -25.84 16.55 9.34
C SER A 149 -27.30 16.11 9.31
N CYS A 150 -27.74 15.20 10.20
CA CYS A 150 -29.08 14.59 10.17
C CYS A 150 -30.24 15.60 10.19
N GLU A 151 -30.08 16.72 10.87
CA GLU A 151 -31.12 17.74 10.98
C GLU A 151 -30.71 19.02 10.25
N GLY A 152 -31.62 19.58 9.44
CA GLY A 152 -31.50 20.95 8.98
C GLY A 152 -32.29 21.31 7.72
N PRO A 153 -32.28 22.61 7.34
CA PRO A 153 -33.12 23.15 6.29
C PRO A 153 -32.68 22.67 4.90
N ALA A 154 -33.66 22.51 4.02
CA ALA A 154 -33.43 22.27 2.59
C ALA A 154 -33.02 23.58 1.90
N THR A 155 -31.82 23.62 1.34
CA THR A 155 -31.35 24.76 0.52
C THR A 155 -31.21 24.34 -0.93
N ASN A 156 -31.99 24.98 -1.81
CA ASN A 156 -31.81 24.82 -3.26
C ASN A 156 -30.61 25.64 -3.71
N LEU A 157 -29.55 24.96 -4.14
CA LEU A 157 -28.34 25.60 -4.65
C LEU A 157 -28.28 25.47 -6.17
N SER A 158 -28.02 26.57 -6.86
CA SER A 158 -27.68 26.57 -8.29
C SER A 158 -26.17 26.50 -8.47
N PHE A 159 -25.71 25.61 -9.35
CA PHE A 159 -24.29 25.42 -9.65
C PHE A 159 -24.01 25.85 -11.09
N GLY A 160 -23.19 26.89 -11.26
CA GLY A 160 -22.87 27.50 -12.56
C GLY A 160 -21.77 26.78 -13.36
N GLY A 161 -21.22 25.69 -12.84
CA GLY A 161 -20.14 24.93 -13.48
C GLY A 161 -18.75 25.14 -12.87
N VAL A 162 -17.80 24.30 -13.28
CA VAL A 162 -16.38 24.38 -12.92
C VAL A 162 -15.54 24.43 -14.18
N PHE A 163 -14.43 25.17 -14.14
CA PHE A 163 -13.41 25.18 -15.18
C PHE A 163 -12.04 24.99 -14.53
N GLN A 164 -11.09 24.47 -15.30
CA GLN A 164 -9.71 24.27 -14.85
C GLN A 164 -8.77 25.06 -15.75
N GLN A 165 -7.80 25.73 -15.13
CA GLN A 165 -6.70 26.38 -15.84
C GLN A 165 -5.40 25.66 -15.50
N CYS A 166 -4.61 25.33 -16.52
CA CYS A 166 -3.34 24.65 -16.36
C CYS A 166 -2.20 25.66 -16.51
N THR A 167 -1.25 25.64 -15.57
CA THR A 167 0.02 26.37 -15.67
C THR A 167 1.16 25.38 -15.82
N GLN A 168 2.20 25.75 -16.59
CA GLN A 168 3.42 24.97 -16.60
C GLN A 168 4.17 25.18 -15.27
N LEU A 169 4.51 24.09 -14.60
CA LEU A 169 5.22 24.11 -13.32
C LEU A 169 6.68 24.52 -13.53
N SER A 170 7.12 25.59 -12.83
CA SER A 170 8.54 25.78 -12.50
C SER A 170 8.84 25.10 -11.15
N SER A 171 10.11 24.80 -10.88
CA SER A 171 10.59 23.90 -9.82
C SER A 171 10.19 24.25 -8.38
N ASN A 172 9.55 25.40 -8.14
CA ASN A 172 9.33 25.95 -6.80
C ASN A 172 7.83 26.23 -6.51
N ALA A 173 6.93 25.40 -7.02
CA ALA A 173 5.52 25.52 -6.68
C ALA A 173 5.27 25.00 -5.25
N GLU A 174 5.07 25.92 -4.30
CA GLU A 174 4.56 25.55 -2.98
C GLU A 174 3.12 25.03 -3.07
N PRO A 175 2.78 23.95 -2.36
CA PRO A 175 1.41 23.47 -2.31
C PRO A 175 0.55 24.41 -1.47
N PHE A 176 -0.29 25.19 -2.15
CA PHE A 176 -1.35 25.98 -1.51
C PHE A 176 -2.41 25.04 -0.93
N VAL A 177 -2.36 24.78 0.37
CA VAL A 177 -3.45 24.10 1.09
C VAL A 177 -4.34 25.16 1.73
N ARG A 178 -5.47 25.47 1.09
CA ARG A 178 -6.55 26.21 1.76
C ARG A 178 -7.35 25.24 2.62
N ASN A 179 -7.38 25.48 3.92
CA ASN A 179 -8.27 24.77 4.84
C ASN A 179 -9.71 25.25 4.58
N TRP A 180 -10.46 24.51 3.76
CA TRP A 180 -11.90 24.66 3.64
C TRP A 180 -12.59 23.70 4.62
N PRO A 181 -13.63 24.11 5.35
CA PRO A 181 -14.40 23.19 6.18
C PRO A 181 -14.98 22.08 5.29
N LYS A 182 -14.51 20.84 5.49
CA LYS A 182 -14.98 19.63 4.81
C LYS A 182 -16.33 19.17 5.37
N ARG A 183 -17.30 20.07 5.52
CA ARG A 183 -18.66 19.74 5.97
C ARG A 183 -19.64 19.96 4.85
N THR A 184 -20.57 19.02 4.71
CA THR A 184 -21.70 19.17 3.81
C THR A 184 -22.75 20.06 4.46
N GLN A 185 -23.57 20.69 3.63
CA GLN A 185 -24.78 21.33 4.12
C GLN A 185 -25.79 20.26 4.53
N THR A 186 -26.72 20.65 5.39
CA THR A 186 -27.85 19.80 5.80
C THR A 186 -28.61 19.32 4.58
N GLN A 187 -29.04 18.06 4.60
CA GLN A 187 -29.68 17.36 3.46
C GLN A 187 -28.81 17.08 2.23
N PHE A 188 -27.49 17.28 2.31
CA PHE A 188 -26.55 16.81 1.29
C PHE A 188 -25.63 15.74 1.88
N SER A 189 -25.43 14.66 1.13
CA SER A 189 -24.45 13.62 1.45
C SER A 189 -23.14 13.83 0.71
N GLN A 190 -22.01 13.59 1.40
CA GLN A 190 -20.70 13.62 0.80
C GLN A 190 -20.43 12.35 0.00
N HIS A 191 -19.83 12.50 -1.18
CA HIS A 191 -19.42 11.39 -2.02
C HIS A 191 -18.00 11.61 -2.53
N LEU A 192 -17.17 10.57 -2.45
CA LEU A 192 -15.84 10.57 -3.05
C LEU A 192 -15.99 10.50 -4.58
N ALA A 193 -15.48 11.51 -5.29
CA ALA A 193 -15.38 11.52 -6.75
C ALA A 193 -14.14 10.74 -7.21
N THR A 194 -12.97 11.11 -6.68
CA THR A 194 -11.69 10.48 -7.04
C THR A 194 -10.61 10.79 -6.01
N VAL A 195 -9.53 10.01 -6.03
CA VAL A 195 -8.29 10.28 -5.30
C VAL A 195 -7.19 10.52 -6.33
N SER A 196 -6.57 11.71 -6.31
CA SER A 196 -5.49 12.08 -7.23
C SER A 196 -4.31 12.63 -6.44
N ASP A 197 -3.13 12.00 -6.58
CA ASP A 197 -1.87 12.44 -5.97
C ASP A 197 -1.98 12.82 -4.48
N ASN A 198 -2.54 11.90 -3.67
CA ASN A 198 -2.83 12.11 -2.25
C ASN A 198 -3.89 13.17 -1.92
N CYS A 199 -4.62 13.69 -2.89
CA CYS A 199 -5.76 14.58 -2.69
C CYS A 199 -7.07 13.82 -2.89
N GLU A 200 -7.95 13.82 -1.89
CA GLU A 200 -9.33 13.34 -2.03
C GLU A 200 -10.21 14.45 -2.57
N ILE A 201 -10.89 14.15 -3.67
CA ILE A 201 -11.85 15.06 -4.28
C ILE A 201 -13.25 14.56 -3.93
N PHE A 202 -13.97 15.33 -3.12
CA PHE A 202 -15.35 15.05 -2.72
C PHE A 202 -16.32 15.99 -3.43
N TYR A 203 -17.56 15.53 -3.61
CA TYR A 203 -18.69 16.36 -4.00
C TYR A 203 -19.87 16.10 -3.07
N CYS A 204 -20.80 17.06 -3.03
CA CYS A 204 -22.04 16.95 -2.27
C CYS A 204 -23.19 16.75 -3.26
N ALA A 205 -24.07 15.80 -2.97
CA ALA A 205 -25.33 15.62 -3.69
C ALA A 205 -26.48 15.60 -2.70
N PRO A 206 -27.73 15.93 -3.10
CA PRO A 206 -28.87 15.81 -2.20
C PRO A 206 -28.92 14.40 -1.61
N SER A 207 -29.10 14.31 -0.30
CA SER A 207 -29.25 13.05 0.41
C SER A 207 -30.36 12.23 -0.25
N MET A 208 -30.20 10.91 -0.19
CA MET A 208 -31.10 9.95 -0.85
C MET A 208 -31.13 9.96 -2.39
N THR A 209 -30.42 10.85 -3.09
CA THR A 209 -30.30 10.79 -4.57
C THR A 209 -29.70 9.46 -5.03
N PHE A 210 -28.75 8.95 -4.24
CA PHE A 210 -28.20 7.61 -4.38
C PHE A 210 -28.83 6.72 -3.31
N THR A 211 -30.12 6.42 -3.42
CA THR A 211 -30.79 5.43 -2.56
C THR A 211 -30.78 4.05 -3.23
N GLY A 212 -30.38 3.04 -2.47
CA GLY A 212 -30.28 1.66 -2.94
C GLY A 212 -28.91 1.30 -3.51
N GLY A 213 -28.57 0.02 -3.38
CA GLY A 213 -27.29 -0.55 -3.81
C GLY A 213 -26.56 -1.27 -2.68
N GLU A 214 -25.41 -1.85 -3.02
CA GLU A 214 -24.52 -2.50 -2.05
C GLU A 214 -23.63 -1.47 -1.35
N LEU A 215 -23.19 -1.77 -0.13
CA LEU A 215 -22.14 -1.00 0.53
C LEU A 215 -20.90 -0.98 -0.36
N LYS A 216 -20.35 0.20 -0.65
CA LYS A 216 -19.15 0.26 -1.48
C LYS A 216 -18.00 -0.45 -0.75
N PRO A 217 -17.17 -1.20 -1.47
CA PRO A 217 -16.05 -1.91 -0.87
C PRO A 217 -15.02 -0.95 -0.27
N VAL A 218 -14.17 -1.51 0.60
CA VAL A 218 -13.00 -0.85 1.15
C VAL A 218 -12.02 -0.50 0.02
N ILE A 219 -11.51 0.72 0.02
CA ILE A 219 -10.50 1.18 -0.92
C ILE A 219 -9.12 0.75 -0.39
N LEU A 220 -8.44 -0.09 -1.16
CA LEU A 220 -7.13 -0.63 -0.81
C LEU A 220 -5.99 0.28 -1.33
N PRO A 221 -4.87 0.41 -0.60
CA PRO A 221 -3.66 1.05 -1.12
C PRO A 221 -3.07 0.28 -2.32
N PRO A 222 -2.25 0.93 -3.18
CA PRO A 222 -1.72 2.29 -3.07
C PRO A 222 -2.70 3.37 -3.57
N PHE A 223 -2.65 4.55 -2.95
CA PHE A 223 -3.49 5.70 -3.32
C PHE A 223 -2.79 6.70 -4.25
N THR A 224 -1.55 6.40 -4.63
CA THR A 224 -0.72 7.22 -5.52
C THR A 224 -0.13 6.37 -6.63
N LYS A 225 0.10 7.02 -7.77
CA LYS A 225 0.90 6.43 -8.84
C LYS A 225 2.39 6.50 -8.44
N PRO A 226 3.18 5.48 -8.80
CA PRO A 226 4.63 5.56 -8.63
C PRO A 226 5.19 6.80 -9.33
N PRO A 227 6.13 7.53 -8.72
CA PRO A 227 6.77 8.67 -9.37
C PRO A 227 7.47 8.22 -10.66
N GLN A 228 7.33 8.99 -11.73
CA GLN A 228 7.94 8.72 -13.04
C GLN A 228 9.46 9.00 -13.08
N VAL A 229 10.05 9.39 -11.94
CA VAL A 229 11.48 9.72 -11.85
C VAL A 229 12.29 8.44 -11.77
N ARG A 230 13.11 8.17 -12.78
CA ARG A 230 14.28 7.30 -12.62
C ARG A 230 15.29 8.07 -11.76
N MET A 231 15.32 7.80 -10.45
CA MET A 231 16.47 8.20 -9.67
C MET A 231 17.65 7.33 -10.12
N GLU A 232 18.60 7.90 -10.85
CA GLU A 232 19.94 7.32 -10.98
C GLU A 232 20.60 7.45 -9.61
N ALA A 233 20.45 6.39 -8.80
CA ALA A 233 21.08 6.32 -7.50
C ALA A 233 22.58 6.09 -7.69
N ASP A 234 23.36 7.18 -7.73
CA ASP A 234 24.83 7.16 -7.62
C ASP A 234 25.23 6.70 -6.21
N ASN A 235 24.97 5.42 -5.90
CA ASN A 235 25.18 4.79 -4.60
C ASN A 235 26.67 4.51 -4.34
N LYS A 236 27.52 5.55 -4.27
CA LYS A 236 28.91 5.41 -3.83
C LYS A 236 29.06 5.57 -2.32
N VAL A 237 28.42 6.58 -1.72
CA VAL A 237 28.45 6.83 -0.28
C VAL A 237 27.11 7.43 0.15
N MET A 238 26.45 6.81 1.11
CA MET A 238 25.34 7.42 1.82
C MET A 238 25.80 7.85 3.20
N VAL A 239 25.58 9.13 3.52
CA VAL A 239 25.89 9.72 4.83
C VAL A 239 24.59 10.17 5.46
N MET A 240 24.34 9.79 6.70
CA MET A 240 23.22 10.30 7.49
C MET A 240 23.76 10.96 8.76
N THR A 241 23.34 12.20 9.00
CA THR A 241 23.69 12.99 10.18
C THR A 241 22.45 13.18 11.06
N GLU A 242 22.61 13.00 12.37
CA GLU A 242 21.61 13.33 13.38
C GLU A 242 22.31 13.85 14.65
N GLY A 243 22.05 15.11 15.00
CA GLY A 243 22.78 15.79 16.07
C GLY A 243 24.29 15.79 15.82
N GLU A 244 25.08 15.28 16.77
CA GLU A 244 26.53 15.11 16.64
C GLU A 244 26.95 13.76 16.03
N LYS A 245 26.01 12.84 15.80
CA LYS A 245 26.30 11.49 15.31
C LYS A 245 26.18 11.42 13.80
N THR A 246 27.17 10.81 13.16
CA THR A 246 27.16 10.58 11.72
C THR A 246 27.32 9.10 11.41
N TRP A 247 26.56 8.62 10.43
CA TRP A 247 26.55 7.24 9.97
C TRP A 247 26.89 7.21 8.49
N VAL A 248 27.70 6.24 8.09
CA VAL A 248 28.14 6.06 6.71
C VAL A 248 27.84 4.65 6.25
N ARG A 249 27.36 4.56 5.01
CA ARG A 249 27.25 3.33 4.25
C ARG A 249 27.98 3.52 2.92
N LEU A 250 29.01 2.72 2.70
CA LEU A 250 29.73 2.69 1.43
C LEU A 250 28.98 1.77 0.46
N GLY A 251 28.91 2.11 -0.82
CA GLY A 251 28.03 1.46 -1.81
C GLY A 251 28.06 -0.07 -1.82
N ASN A 252 29.24 -0.68 -1.67
CA ASN A 252 29.43 -2.13 -1.65
C ASN A 252 29.16 -2.77 -0.26
N ASP A 253 29.25 -1.98 0.81
CA ASP A 253 28.94 -2.40 2.17
C ASP A 253 27.42 -2.30 2.40
N LYS A 254 26.78 -3.42 2.72
CA LYS A 254 25.34 -3.43 3.03
C LYS A 254 25.01 -2.92 4.45
N GLN A 255 26.00 -2.51 5.24
CA GLN A 255 25.85 -2.17 6.65
C GLN A 255 26.18 -0.70 6.93
N TRP A 256 25.39 -0.08 7.79
CA TRP A 256 25.65 1.26 8.31
C TRP A 256 26.66 1.20 9.45
N LYS A 257 27.66 2.08 9.42
CA LYS A 257 28.67 2.19 10.47
C LYS A 257 28.65 3.60 11.06
N PRO A 258 28.74 3.77 12.39
CA PRO A 258 28.99 5.08 12.97
C PRO A 258 30.37 5.58 12.51
N ALA A 259 30.47 6.86 12.15
CA ALA A 259 31.71 7.47 11.67
C ALA A 259 31.87 8.89 12.24
N LYS A 260 33.11 9.25 12.58
CA LYS A 260 33.42 10.64 12.96
C LYS A 260 33.60 11.51 11.72
N PRO A 261 33.28 12.81 11.75
CA PRO A 261 33.39 13.71 10.59
C PRO A 261 34.76 13.67 9.88
N GLU A 262 35.84 13.53 10.66
CA GLU A 262 37.22 13.43 10.17
C GLU A 262 37.49 12.14 9.38
N GLU A 263 36.84 11.04 9.76
CA GLU A 263 36.93 9.74 9.08
C GLU A 263 36.14 9.77 7.77
N ILE A 264 35.01 10.47 7.73
CA ILE A 264 34.19 10.64 6.52
C ILE A 264 34.99 11.37 5.44
N VAL A 265 35.70 12.44 5.79
CA VAL A 265 36.55 13.18 4.84
C VAL A 265 37.69 12.30 4.32
N LYS A 266 38.27 11.43 5.15
CA LYS A 266 39.29 10.46 4.71
C LYS A 266 38.71 9.39 3.78
N MET A 267 37.53 8.87 4.09
CA MET A 267 36.84 7.87 3.25
C MET A 267 36.41 8.46 1.90
N LEU A 268 35.89 9.68 1.86
CA LEU A 268 35.54 10.37 0.62
C LEU A 268 36.76 10.61 -0.29
N LYS A 269 37.90 10.98 0.31
CA LYS A 269 39.16 11.15 -0.43
C LYS A 269 39.68 9.84 -1.03
N GLN A 270 39.51 8.71 -0.33
CA GLN A 270 39.91 7.40 -0.86
C GLN A 270 39.06 7.01 -2.08
N ILE A 271 37.76 7.28 -2.04
CA ILE A 271 36.83 6.93 -3.13
C ILE A 271 37.08 7.79 -4.38
N ASP A 272 37.34 9.09 -4.20
CA ASP A 272 37.69 9.98 -5.31
C ASP A 272 39.01 9.57 -5.99
N SER A 273 39.98 9.10 -5.19
CA SER A 273 41.24 8.57 -5.70
C SER A 273 41.09 7.25 -6.49
N ASP A 274 40.14 6.39 -6.10
CA ASP A 274 39.83 5.16 -6.82
C ASP A 274 39.03 5.43 -8.10
N SER A 275 38.11 6.41 -8.14
CA SER A 275 37.47 6.81 -9.39
C SER A 275 38.45 7.42 -10.40
N ASN A 276 39.45 8.16 -9.92
CA ASN A 276 40.50 8.71 -10.77
C ASN A 276 41.48 7.64 -11.27
N LYS A 277 41.50 6.44 -10.68
CA LYS A 277 42.28 5.29 -11.17
C LYS A 277 41.62 4.50 -12.30
N VAL A 278 40.32 4.65 -12.54
CA VAL A 278 39.60 3.86 -13.58
C VAL A 278 39.59 4.53 -14.97
N SER A 279 40.18 5.72 -15.13
CA SER A 279 40.25 6.44 -16.42
C SER A 279 41.58 6.22 -17.20
N ALA A 280 42.53 5.43 -16.70
CA ALA A 280 43.82 5.23 -17.36
C ALA A 280 43.92 3.97 -18.25
N ALA A 281 42.86 3.18 -18.38
CA ALA A 281 42.85 1.91 -19.11
C ALA A 281 41.83 1.87 -20.25
N GLU A 282 41.77 2.90 -21.09
CA GLU A 282 41.04 2.82 -22.37
C GLU A 282 41.76 3.57 -23.49
N LYS A 283 43.01 3.16 -23.79
CA LYS A 283 43.71 3.54 -25.03
C LYS A 283 44.52 2.37 -25.61
N THR A 284 43.91 1.20 -25.75
CA THR A 284 44.51 0.06 -26.49
C THR A 284 43.48 -0.60 -27.42
N GLY A 285 42.71 0.18 -28.17
CA GLY A 285 41.81 -0.34 -29.21
C GLY A 285 42.14 0.11 -30.63
N VAL A 286 42.67 1.33 -30.80
CA VAL A 286 42.73 1.96 -32.14
C VAL A 286 44.02 1.62 -32.90
N ALA A 287 45.14 1.34 -32.21
CA ALA A 287 46.40 0.98 -32.88
C ALA A 287 46.39 -0.44 -33.47
N GLY A 288 45.72 -1.39 -32.82
CA GLY A 288 45.62 -2.78 -33.31
C GLY A 288 44.77 -2.91 -34.57
N LEU A 289 43.69 -2.12 -34.68
CA LEU A 289 42.80 -2.08 -35.85
C LEU A 289 43.49 -1.51 -37.10
N LEU A 290 44.32 -0.47 -36.95
CA LEU A 290 45.08 0.09 -38.07
C LEU A 290 46.15 -0.88 -38.59
N ALA A 291 46.80 -1.64 -37.70
CA ALA A 291 47.79 -2.65 -38.09
C ALA A 291 47.14 -3.84 -38.83
N LEU A 292 45.97 -4.28 -38.39
CA LEU A 292 45.19 -5.34 -39.06
C LEU A 292 44.71 -4.90 -40.45
N MET A 293 44.20 -3.67 -40.58
CA MET A 293 43.77 -3.13 -41.88
C MET A 293 44.95 -2.98 -42.86
N ALA A 294 46.12 -2.58 -42.38
CA ALA A 294 47.33 -2.52 -43.19
C ALA A 294 47.79 -3.90 -43.68
N LEU A 295 47.73 -4.92 -42.82
CA LEU A 295 48.06 -6.31 -43.18
C LEU A 295 47.10 -6.88 -44.25
N VAL A 296 45.80 -6.63 -44.11
CA VAL A 296 44.80 -7.06 -45.10
C VAL A 296 45.05 -6.40 -46.46
N ALA A 297 45.38 -5.11 -46.48
CA ALA A 297 45.70 -4.40 -47.72
C ALA A 297 46.96 -4.96 -48.42
N VAL A 298 48.01 -5.28 -47.66
CA VAL A 298 49.24 -5.87 -48.22
C VAL A 298 48.96 -7.26 -48.80
N VAL A 299 48.19 -8.11 -48.10
CA VAL A 299 47.80 -9.44 -48.60
C VAL A 299 46.96 -9.32 -49.88
N ALA A 300 46.01 -8.38 -49.93
CA ALA A 300 45.21 -8.13 -51.13
C ALA A 300 46.09 -7.71 -52.33
N VAL A 301 47.05 -6.81 -52.12
CA VAL A 301 47.99 -6.39 -53.18
C VAL A 301 48.87 -7.54 -53.66
N VAL A 302 49.34 -8.41 -52.75
CA VAL A 302 50.13 -9.59 -53.11
C VAL A 302 49.31 -10.60 -53.92
N ILE A 303 48.04 -10.83 -53.55
CA ILE A 303 47.12 -11.70 -54.29
C ILE A 303 46.84 -11.13 -55.69
N ILE A 304 46.58 -9.82 -55.81
CA ILE A 304 46.35 -9.15 -57.10
C ILE A 304 47.60 -9.23 -57.98
N ARG A 305 48.81 -8.98 -57.42
CA ARG A 305 50.07 -9.13 -58.15
C ARG A 305 50.31 -10.57 -58.60
N ARG A 306 50.04 -11.56 -57.76
CA ARG A 306 50.14 -12.98 -58.14
C ARG A 306 49.16 -13.36 -59.25
N ARG A 307 47.91 -12.87 -59.20
CA ARG A 307 46.91 -13.08 -60.27
C ARG A 307 47.33 -12.42 -61.58
N ARG A 308 47.85 -11.19 -61.55
CA ARG A 308 48.38 -10.50 -62.75
C ARG A 308 49.61 -11.20 -63.33
N LYS A 309 50.52 -11.73 -62.49
CA LYS A 309 51.67 -12.52 -62.95
C LYS A 309 51.22 -13.86 -63.58
N LYS A 310 50.16 -14.47 -63.06
CA LYS A 310 49.57 -15.70 -63.61
C LYS A 310 48.87 -15.45 -64.96
N GLN A 311 48.22 -14.30 -65.15
CA GLN A 311 47.68 -13.88 -66.46
C GLN A 311 48.77 -13.47 -67.46
N SER A 312 49.88 -12.86 -67.01
CA SER A 312 51.02 -12.54 -67.88
C SER A 312 51.77 -13.77 -68.39
N ASN A 313 51.76 -14.88 -67.64
CA ASN A 313 52.36 -16.15 -68.07
C ASN A 313 51.42 -17.03 -68.92
N GLN A 314 50.21 -16.54 -69.25
CA GLN A 314 49.25 -17.24 -70.11
C GLN A 314 49.08 -16.56 -71.49
N ILE A 315 49.89 -15.54 -71.80
CA ILE A 315 49.90 -14.80 -73.08
C ILE A 315 51.18 -15.08 -73.91
N TYR A 316 52.01 -16.06 -73.50
CA TYR A 316 53.21 -16.51 -74.26
C TYR A 316 53.11 -17.96 -74.76
N GLU A 317 51.90 -18.49 -74.94
CA GLU A 317 51.67 -19.82 -75.57
C GLU A 317 50.51 -19.82 -76.58
N GLN A 318 50.26 -18.68 -77.25
CA GLN A 318 49.59 -18.65 -78.56
C GLN A 318 50.02 -17.35 -79.26
N PHE A 319 50.76 -17.53 -80.36
CA PHE A 319 51.52 -16.57 -81.21
C PHE A 319 52.97 -16.31 -80.82
#